data_AF-A0A171A9G2-F1
#
_entry.id   AF-A0A171A9G2-F1
#
_cell.length_a   1.000
_cell.length_b   1.000
_cell.length_c   1.000
_cell.angle_alpha   90.00
_cell.angle_beta   90.00
_cell.angle_gamma   90.00
#
_symmetry.space_group_name_H-M   'P 1'
#
loop_
_entity.id
_entity.type
_entity.pdbx_description
1 polymer ?
#
loop_
_entity_poly.entity_id
_entity_poly.type
_entity_poly.pdbx_seq_one_letter_code
_entity_poly.pdbx_strand_id
1 'polypeptide(L)'
;YIPGKQGQPSLGKLFQYPKFDTPIACKSFFQADSVDAYWNKKGTGVLLMTTVEVDKTGSSYYGKQTLHFLSTKGETSIVQLSKEGPIHSVAWSPQSHEFCVIYGFMPSKATIFNIKCEPVFELGTGPRNSIYYNPHGNILLLGGFGNLPGNVELWEVPARKFITKMVAQDTTLLSWSPEGTHFLTATTAPRLRICNGFKVWHYSGALLYERPWNKQEELWEVLWQRFPDGAFKLQPVSYKPVEGIASSQPAASKEAYRPPTARGKPVTFKLNDEEPVPAGAQLSKSALKMKKKREAKKAAKAQANEVANDGAASASPPPPKPQTNGLKTHLGEFTSDDPVKMKKMGRLKSKLMEIERLKEQQKAGKQLEINQ
;
A
#
# COMPACT_ATOMS: atom_id res chain seq x y z
N TYR A 1 -1.95 3.22 25.88
CA TYR A 1 -0.61 3.21 25.26
C TYR A 1 0.31 4.06 26.11
N ILE A 2 1.51 3.57 26.43
CA ILE A 2 2.53 4.33 27.17
C ILE A 2 3.74 4.45 26.24
N PRO A 3 4.03 5.65 25.71
CA PRO A 3 5.21 5.88 24.90
C PRO A 3 6.49 5.59 25.68
N GLY A 4 7.44 4.89 25.03
CA GLY A 4 8.77 4.66 25.57
C GLY A 4 9.57 5.96 25.63
N LYS A 5 10.33 6.14 26.71
CA LYS A 5 11.35 7.20 26.81
C LYS A 5 12.66 6.72 26.14
N GLN A 6 13.63 7.62 25.98
CA GLN A 6 14.94 7.26 25.40
C GLN A 6 15.55 6.05 26.13
N GLY A 7 15.82 4.97 25.38
CA GLY A 7 16.36 3.71 25.92
C GLY A 7 15.33 2.77 26.57
N GLN A 8 14.05 3.16 26.65
CA GLN A 8 12.97 2.34 27.22
C GLN A 8 11.97 1.91 26.13
N PRO A 9 11.42 0.69 26.20
CA PRO A 9 10.38 0.25 25.26
C PRO A 9 9.08 1.02 25.47
N SER A 10 8.29 1.13 24.41
CA SER A 10 6.88 1.50 24.52
C SER A 10 6.08 0.32 25.06
N LEU A 11 4.97 0.61 25.76
CA LEU A 11 4.12 -0.41 26.38
C LEU A 11 2.66 -0.25 25.95
N GLY A 12 2.07 -1.35 25.50
CA GLY A 12 0.62 -1.55 25.42
C GLY A 12 0.16 -2.24 26.70
N LYS A 13 -0.56 -1.52 27.57
CA LYS A 13 -1.16 -2.09 28.79
C LYS A 13 -2.69 -2.10 28.65
N LEU A 14 -3.28 -3.20 29.08
CA LEU A 14 -4.72 -3.38 29.20
C LEU A 14 -5.11 -3.36 30.68
N PHE A 15 -6.12 -2.57 31.05
CA PHE A 15 -6.63 -2.46 32.41
C PHE A 15 -8.12 -2.80 32.45
N GLN A 16 -8.59 -3.30 33.59
CA GLN A 16 -10.01 -3.55 33.80
C GLN A 16 -10.64 -2.28 34.37
N TYR A 17 -11.60 -1.66 33.71
CA TYR A 17 -12.30 -0.52 34.32
C TYR A 17 -13.13 -0.99 35.54
N PRO A 18 -13.08 -0.31 36.71
CA PRO A 18 -12.28 0.87 37.07
C PRO A 18 -10.94 0.57 37.79
N LYS A 19 -10.50 -0.69 37.84
CA LYS A 19 -9.24 -1.14 38.49
C LYS A 19 -8.00 -0.83 37.62
N PHE A 20 -7.30 0.25 37.95
CA PHE A 20 -6.13 0.71 37.18
C PHE A 20 -4.77 0.38 37.81
N ASP A 21 -4.74 -0.23 39.01
CA ASP A 21 -3.48 -0.48 39.73
C ASP A 21 -2.63 -1.57 39.06
N THR A 22 -3.28 -2.63 38.55
CA THR A 22 -2.61 -3.77 37.93
C THR A 22 -3.13 -3.99 36.50
N PRO A 23 -2.25 -4.01 35.48
CA PRO A 23 -2.67 -4.33 34.12
C PRO A 23 -3.02 -5.82 33.99
N ILE A 24 -4.11 -6.11 33.27
CA ILE A 24 -4.51 -7.48 32.91
C ILE A 24 -3.50 -8.09 31.93
N ALA A 25 -3.11 -7.31 30.93
CA ALA A 25 -2.13 -7.70 29.92
C ALA A 25 -1.15 -6.55 29.70
N CYS A 26 0.11 -6.88 29.47
CA CYS A 26 1.15 -5.91 29.16
C CYS A 26 2.02 -6.45 28.03
N LYS A 27 2.12 -5.70 26.94
CA LYS A 27 2.99 -6.00 25.81
C LYS A 27 4.00 -4.86 25.63
N SER A 28 5.27 -5.19 25.63
CA SER A 28 6.34 -4.27 25.25
C SER A 28 6.64 -4.35 23.75
N PHE A 29 6.93 -3.20 23.16
CA PHE A 29 7.39 -3.08 21.79
C PHE A 29 8.34 -1.88 21.67
N PHE A 30 9.37 -2.01 20.84
CA PHE A 30 10.37 -0.97 20.64
C PHE A 30 9.99 -0.12 19.44
N GLN A 31 10.21 1.20 19.56
CA GLN A 31 10.00 2.17 18.50
C GLN A 31 8.52 2.16 18.07
N ALA A 32 7.71 3.05 18.60
CA ALA A 32 6.34 3.26 18.15
C ALA A 32 6.02 4.74 18.28
N ASP A 33 5.73 5.37 17.15
CA ASP A 33 5.36 6.78 17.08
C ASP A 33 3.85 6.93 17.27
N SER A 34 3.07 6.02 16.68
CA SER A 34 1.62 5.93 16.86
C SER A 34 1.15 4.49 17.08
N VAL A 35 0.00 4.35 17.73
CA VAL A 35 -0.64 3.05 18.01
C VAL A 35 -2.14 3.15 17.77
N ASP A 36 -2.64 2.35 16.83
CA ASP A 36 -4.07 2.16 16.60
C ASP A 36 -4.56 0.90 17.30
N ALA A 37 -5.71 0.98 17.96
CA ALA A 37 -6.30 -0.13 18.70
C ALA A 37 -7.61 -0.61 18.05
N TYR A 38 -7.66 -1.89 17.70
CA TYR A 38 -8.82 -2.54 17.09
C TYR A 38 -9.39 -3.58 18.05
N TRP A 39 -10.50 -3.25 18.69
CA TRP A 39 -11.23 -4.17 19.57
C TRP A 39 -12.10 -5.13 18.78
N ASN A 40 -12.18 -6.38 19.23
CA ASN A 40 -13.20 -7.29 18.75
C ASN A 40 -14.58 -6.91 19.33
N LYS A 41 -15.66 -7.37 18.68
CA LYS A 41 -17.04 -7.01 19.07
C LYS A 41 -17.39 -7.45 20.49
N LYS A 42 -16.84 -8.59 20.95
CA LYS A 42 -17.06 -9.11 22.31
C LYS A 42 -16.25 -8.40 23.40
N GLY A 43 -15.31 -7.53 23.04
CA GLY A 43 -14.41 -6.87 24.01
C GLY A 43 -13.42 -7.82 24.70
N THR A 44 -13.19 -9.02 24.16
CA THR A 44 -12.30 -10.02 24.77
C THR A 44 -10.86 -9.92 24.29
N GLY A 45 -10.61 -9.28 23.14
CA GLY A 45 -9.29 -9.13 22.55
C GLY A 45 -9.15 -7.85 21.74
N VAL A 46 -7.93 -7.32 21.71
CA VAL A 46 -7.57 -6.09 21.00
C VAL A 46 -6.30 -6.32 20.17
N LEU A 47 -6.30 -5.80 18.94
CA LEU A 47 -5.11 -5.71 18.11
C LEU A 47 -4.54 -4.30 18.24
N LEU A 48 -3.24 -4.20 18.50
CA LEU A 48 -2.50 -2.95 18.51
C LEU A 48 -1.61 -2.90 17.27
N MET A 49 -1.91 -1.98 16.36
CA MET A 49 -1.06 -1.69 15.21
C MET A 49 -0.13 -0.55 15.58
N THR A 50 1.15 -0.85 15.71
CA THR A 50 2.18 0.15 16.03
C THR A 50 2.83 0.62 14.74
N THR A 51 2.97 1.92 14.56
CA THR A 51 3.65 2.52 13.40
C THR A 51 4.88 3.28 13.85
N VAL A 52 5.98 3.13 13.09
CA VAL A 52 7.22 3.91 13.21
C VAL A 52 7.38 4.66 11.92
N GLU A 53 7.48 5.99 11.93
CA GLU A 53 7.57 6.83 10.73
C GLU A 53 8.97 6.82 10.13
N VAL A 54 10.01 6.88 10.97
CA VAL A 54 11.41 6.91 10.54
C VAL A 54 12.14 5.73 11.16
N ASP A 55 12.36 4.70 10.36
CA ASP A 55 13.24 3.62 10.74
C ASP A 55 14.68 4.16 10.83
N LYS A 56 15.22 4.22 12.06
CA LYS A 56 16.58 4.72 12.34
C LYS A 56 17.67 3.88 11.65
N THR A 57 17.34 2.70 11.13
CA THR A 57 18.25 1.88 10.33
C THR A 57 18.35 2.34 8.87
N GLY A 58 17.47 3.25 8.42
CA GLY A 58 17.43 3.73 7.03
C GLY A 58 16.90 2.71 6.02
N SER A 59 16.37 1.58 6.49
CA SER A 59 15.93 0.46 5.64
C SER A 59 14.59 0.73 4.94
N SER A 60 13.71 1.54 5.55
CA SER A 60 12.39 1.88 4.98
C SER A 60 12.10 3.39 5.09
N TYR A 61 11.79 4.02 3.95
CA TYR A 61 11.37 5.43 3.90
C TYR A 61 9.92 5.64 4.37
N TYR A 62 9.11 4.58 4.33
CA TYR A 62 7.69 4.58 4.72
C TYR A 62 7.47 4.08 6.14
N GLY A 63 8.55 3.88 6.89
CA GLY A 63 8.45 3.38 8.24
C GLY A 63 8.11 1.88 8.33
N LYS A 64 7.87 1.43 9.56
CA LYS A 64 7.57 0.02 9.88
C LYS A 64 6.28 -0.08 10.67
N GLN A 65 5.40 -0.99 10.25
CA GLN A 65 4.19 -1.33 10.97
C GLN A 65 4.31 -2.73 11.55
N THR A 66 3.89 -2.91 12.80
CA THR A 66 3.79 -4.22 13.43
C THR A 66 2.46 -4.37 14.14
N LEU A 67 1.92 -5.59 14.14
CA LEU A 67 0.62 -5.89 14.71
C LEU A 67 0.79 -6.80 15.93
N HIS A 68 0.27 -6.36 17.06
CA HIS A 68 0.32 -7.07 18.33
C HIS A 68 -1.09 -7.45 18.76
N PHE A 69 -1.24 -8.56 19.45
CA PHE A 69 -2.51 -9.01 20.02
C PHE A 69 -2.41 -9.01 21.55
N LEU A 70 -3.44 -8.49 22.21
CA LEU A 70 -3.63 -8.55 23.65
C LEU A 70 -5.03 -9.10 23.96
N SER A 71 -5.09 -10.01 24.93
CA SER A 71 -6.33 -10.63 25.41
C SER A 71 -6.69 -10.11 26.81
N THR A 72 -7.99 -10.10 27.10
CA THR A 72 -8.53 -9.91 28.47
C THR A 72 -8.15 -11.03 29.44
N LYS A 73 -7.57 -12.13 28.94
CA LYS A 73 -7.03 -13.22 29.76
C LYS A 73 -5.55 -13.04 30.13
N GLY A 74 -4.91 -11.94 29.71
CA GLY A 74 -3.49 -11.68 29.94
C GLY A 74 -2.55 -12.17 28.84
N GLU A 75 -3.07 -12.93 27.86
CA GLU A 75 -2.28 -13.42 26.73
C GLU A 75 -1.85 -12.26 25.83
N THR A 76 -0.59 -12.31 25.36
CA THR A 76 -0.06 -11.35 24.39
C THR A 76 0.72 -12.06 23.29
N SER A 77 0.63 -11.58 22.06
CA SER A 77 1.31 -12.19 20.91
C SER A 77 1.68 -11.15 19.86
N ILE A 78 2.63 -11.48 19.00
CA ILE A 78 2.96 -10.68 17.81
C ILE A 78 2.40 -11.43 16.61
N VAL A 79 1.64 -10.74 15.76
CA VAL A 79 1.11 -11.34 14.53
C VAL A 79 2.23 -11.36 13.49
N GLN A 80 2.70 -12.57 13.13
CA GLN A 80 3.75 -12.73 12.15
C GLN A 80 3.18 -12.64 10.74
N LEU A 81 3.59 -11.61 10.01
CA LEU A 81 3.15 -11.35 8.64
C LEU A 81 4.15 -11.97 7.66
N SER A 82 3.67 -12.93 6.85
CA SER A 82 4.51 -13.73 5.95
C SER A 82 5.12 -12.96 4.76
N LYS A 83 4.84 -11.66 4.62
CA LYS A 83 5.22 -10.84 3.46
C LYS A 83 5.59 -9.45 3.95
N GLU A 84 6.73 -8.96 3.50
CA GLU A 84 7.23 -7.63 3.83
C GLU A 84 6.38 -6.53 3.16
N GLY A 85 6.16 -5.46 3.92
CA GLY A 85 5.49 -4.23 3.48
C GLY A 85 4.48 -3.73 4.52
N PRO A 86 3.72 -2.67 4.17
CA PRO A 86 2.78 -2.05 5.09
C PRO A 86 1.55 -2.93 5.34
N ILE A 87 0.84 -2.64 6.43
CA ILE A 87 -0.49 -3.17 6.74
C ILE A 87 -1.51 -2.20 6.15
N HIS A 88 -2.28 -2.65 5.16
CA HIS A 88 -3.27 -1.81 4.50
C HIS A 88 -4.60 -1.77 5.27
N SER A 89 -4.99 -2.89 5.86
CA SER A 89 -6.26 -2.99 6.61
C SER A 89 -6.23 -4.17 7.58
N VAL A 90 -6.89 -3.98 8.73
CA VAL A 90 -7.11 -4.97 9.78
C VAL A 90 -8.59 -4.96 10.11
N ALA A 91 -9.23 -6.13 10.13
CA ALA A 91 -10.63 -6.24 10.51
C ALA A 91 -10.90 -7.51 11.32
N TRP A 92 -11.58 -7.35 12.46
CA TRP A 92 -12.10 -8.46 13.25
C TRP A 92 -13.33 -9.06 12.58
N SER A 93 -13.44 -10.39 12.64
CA SER A 93 -14.72 -11.05 12.37
C SER A 93 -15.74 -10.60 13.43
N PRO A 94 -16.99 -10.28 13.05
CA PRO A 94 -18.06 -9.96 14.01
C PRO A 94 -18.28 -11.05 15.07
N GLN A 95 -17.97 -12.31 14.74
CA GLN A 95 -18.05 -13.43 15.68
C GLN A 95 -16.90 -13.44 16.71
N SER A 96 -15.89 -12.59 16.53
CA SER A 96 -14.78 -12.33 17.46
C SER A 96 -13.82 -13.49 17.73
N HIS A 97 -13.79 -14.51 16.86
CA HIS A 97 -12.88 -15.67 16.96
C HIS A 97 -11.69 -15.62 15.98
N GLU A 98 -11.78 -14.77 14.96
CA GLU A 98 -10.79 -14.63 13.89
C GLU A 98 -10.72 -13.16 13.45
N PHE A 99 -9.61 -12.80 12.80
CA PHE A 99 -9.44 -11.50 12.17
C PHE A 99 -8.71 -11.65 10.83
N CYS A 100 -8.96 -10.73 9.90
CA CYS A 100 -8.26 -10.69 8.62
C CYS A 100 -7.32 -9.49 8.58
N VAL A 101 -6.16 -9.68 7.94
CA VAL A 101 -5.16 -8.64 7.73
C VAL A 101 -4.77 -8.64 6.25
N ILE A 102 -4.79 -7.46 5.63
CA ILE A 102 -4.20 -7.21 4.31
C ILE A 102 -2.85 -6.51 4.53
N TYR A 103 -1.78 -7.12 4.03
CA TYR A 103 -0.43 -6.64 4.27
C TYR A 103 0.52 -6.91 3.09
N GLY A 104 1.67 -6.23 3.14
CA GLY A 104 2.77 -6.38 2.20
C GLY A 104 2.70 -5.42 1.01
N PHE A 105 3.83 -5.29 0.30
CA PHE A 105 3.89 -4.48 -0.92
C PHE A 105 2.94 -5.01 -2.00
N MET A 106 2.28 -4.11 -2.72
CA MET A 106 1.33 -4.46 -3.77
C MET A 106 1.99 -5.35 -4.84
N PRO A 107 1.36 -6.45 -5.29
CA PRO A 107 0.04 -6.96 -4.88
C PRO A 107 0.04 -7.50 -3.44
N SER A 108 -0.86 -7.01 -2.59
CA SER A 108 -0.89 -7.32 -1.16
C SER A 108 -1.39 -8.74 -0.91
N LYS A 109 -0.97 -9.33 0.22
CA LYS A 109 -1.45 -10.62 0.70
C LYS A 109 -2.59 -10.38 1.69
N ALA A 110 -3.59 -11.26 1.68
CA ALA A 110 -4.65 -11.25 2.67
C ALA A 110 -4.70 -12.60 3.39
N THR A 111 -4.70 -12.57 4.71
CA THR A 111 -4.66 -13.78 5.54
C THR A 111 -5.65 -13.63 6.69
N ILE A 112 -6.36 -14.72 6.99
CA ILE A 112 -7.23 -14.85 8.16
C ILE A 112 -6.43 -15.54 9.26
N PHE A 113 -6.39 -14.92 10.43
CA PHE A 113 -5.70 -15.40 11.62
C PHE A 113 -6.70 -15.78 12.71
N ASN A 114 -6.35 -16.78 13.52
CA ASN A 114 -7.07 -17.12 14.75
C ASN A 114 -6.68 -16.19 15.90
N ILE A 115 -7.34 -16.33 17.06
CA ILE A 115 -7.00 -15.60 18.30
C ILE A 115 -5.55 -15.85 18.75
N LYS A 116 -4.96 -17.01 18.44
CA LYS A 116 -3.56 -17.34 18.75
C LYS A 116 -2.56 -16.66 17.80
N CYS A 117 -3.04 -15.83 16.87
CA CYS A 117 -2.24 -15.14 15.86
C CYS A 117 -1.57 -16.07 14.84
N GLU A 118 -2.12 -17.28 14.65
CA GLU A 118 -1.67 -18.24 13.64
C GLU A 118 -2.49 -18.07 12.36
N PRO A 119 -1.85 -18.16 11.17
CA PRO A 119 -2.56 -18.07 9.90
C PRO A 119 -3.44 -19.31 9.72
N VAL A 120 -4.76 -19.11 9.63
CA VAL A 120 -5.75 -20.17 9.42
C VAL A 120 -6.00 -20.39 7.93
N PHE A 121 -6.07 -19.29 7.17
CA PHE A 121 -6.34 -19.35 5.74
C PHE A 121 -5.72 -18.18 5.00
N GLU A 122 -5.08 -18.47 3.87
CA GLU A 122 -4.49 -17.46 3.00
C GLU A 122 -5.40 -17.23 1.78
N LEU A 123 -5.90 -16.00 1.64
CA LEU A 123 -6.82 -15.61 0.55
C LEU A 123 -6.05 -15.27 -0.74
N GLY A 124 -4.76 -15.62 -0.83
CA GLY A 124 -3.87 -15.34 -1.96
C GLY A 124 -3.22 -13.95 -1.96
N THR A 125 -2.83 -13.47 -3.14
CA THR A 125 -2.30 -12.12 -3.37
C THR A 125 -3.14 -11.38 -4.41
N GLY A 126 -3.29 -10.07 -4.27
CA GLY A 126 -4.06 -9.26 -5.21
C GLY A 126 -3.95 -7.76 -4.96
N PRO A 127 -4.46 -6.91 -5.88
CA PRO A 127 -4.52 -5.47 -5.70
C PRO A 127 -5.68 -5.12 -4.75
N ARG A 128 -5.50 -5.33 -3.44
CA ARG A 128 -6.51 -5.09 -2.39
C ARG A 128 -5.92 -4.28 -1.24
N ASN A 129 -6.75 -3.45 -0.62
CA ASN A 129 -6.34 -2.61 0.51
C ASN A 129 -7.41 -2.48 1.60
N SER A 130 -8.61 -3.02 1.40
CA SER A 130 -9.73 -2.86 2.33
C SER A 130 -10.41 -4.19 2.64
N ILE A 131 -10.86 -4.35 3.88
CA ILE A 131 -11.57 -5.54 4.37
C ILE A 131 -12.92 -5.13 4.94
N TYR A 132 -13.97 -5.86 4.57
CA TYR A 132 -15.31 -5.66 5.13
C TYR A 132 -15.98 -7.01 5.41
N TYR A 133 -16.31 -7.26 6.68
CA TYR A 133 -17.16 -8.38 7.06
C TYR A 133 -18.62 -7.98 6.99
N ASN A 134 -19.48 -8.91 6.54
CA ASN A 134 -20.92 -8.74 6.73
C ASN A 134 -21.27 -8.82 8.23
N PRO A 135 -22.42 -8.28 8.70
CA PRO A 135 -22.74 -8.21 10.13
C PRO A 135 -22.74 -9.55 10.87
N HIS A 136 -23.03 -10.65 10.17
CA HIS A 136 -23.03 -12.01 10.72
C HIS A 136 -21.63 -12.67 10.73
N GLY A 137 -20.67 -12.12 9.99
CA GLY A 137 -19.31 -12.62 9.87
C GLY A 137 -19.11 -13.87 9.02
N ASN A 138 -20.13 -14.30 8.25
CA ASN A 138 -20.02 -15.44 7.34
C ASN A 138 -19.50 -15.07 5.95
N ILE A 139 -19.61 -13.80 5.54
CA ILE A 139 -19.11 -13.30 4.25
C ILE A 139 -18.04 -12.23 4.49
N LEU A 140 -16.91 -12.39 3.81
CA LEU A 140 -15.78 -11.48 3.81
C LEU A 140 -15.64 -10.86 2.42
N LEU A 141 -15.60 -9.53 2.38
CA LEU A 141 -15.33 -8.75 1.18
C LEU A 141 -13.93 -8.15 1.26
N LEU A 142 -13.15 -8.41 0.22
CA LEU A 142 -11.83 -7.83 0.02
C LEU A 142 -11.89 -6.88 -1.17
N GLY A 143 -11.57 -5.62 -0.94
CA GLY A 143 -11.66 -4.58 -1.96
C GLY A 143 -10.33 -3.88 -2.21
N GLY A 144 -10.10 -3.51 -3.46
CA GLY A 144 -9.04 -2.59 -3.85
C GLY A 144 -9.63 -1.24 -4.26
N PHE A 145 -9.71 -0.30 -3.33
CA PHE A 145 -10.36 1.00 -3.54
C PHE A 145 -9.37 2.18 -3.56
N GLY A 146 -9.83 3.34 -4.04
CA GLY A 146 -9.00 4.54 -4.15
C GLY A 146 -8.12 4.52 -5.39
N ASN A 147 -6.81 4.31 -5.21
CA ASN A 147 -5.84 4.26 -6.33
C ASN A 147 -5.83 2.90 -7.07
N LEU A 148 -6.63 1.95 -6.60
CA LEU A 148 -6.78 0.61 -7.16
C LEU A 148 -8.02 0.54 -8.05
N PRO A 149 -8.11 -0.42 -8.99
CA PRO A 149 -9.14 -0.46 -10.02
C PRO A 149 -10.58 -0.74 -9.54
N GLY A 150 -10.82 -0.83 -8.22
CA GLY A 150 -12.14 -1.16 -7.68
C GLY A 150 -12.46 -2.65 -7.71
N ASN A 151 -11.45 -3.53 -7.82
CA ASN A 151 -11.69 -4.97 -7.79
C ASN A 151 -12.20 -5.39 -6.41
N VAL A 152 -13.28 -6.17 -6.39
CA VAL A 152 -13.91 -6.69 -5.17
C VAL A 152 -14.02 -8.21 -5.28
N GLU A 153 -13.61 -8.89 -4.22
CA GLU A 153 -13.68 -10.35 -4.08
C GLU A 153 -14.51 -10.68 -2.85
N LEU A 154 -15.48 -11.58 -3.00
CA LEU A 154 -16.30 -12.05 -1.89
C LEU A 154 -15.99 -13.51 -1.59
N TRP A 155 -15.89 -13.82 -0.30
CA TRP A 155 -15.52 -15.11 0.24
C TRP A 155 -16.49 -15.54 1.34
N GLU A 156 -16.87 -16.81 1.33
CA GLU A 156 -17.54 -17.44 2.46
C GLU A 156 -16.48 -17.86 3.49
N VAL A 157 -16.54 -17.29 4.68
CA VAL A 157 -15.54 -17.49 5.74
C VAL A 157 -15.60 -18.90 6.34
N PRO A 158 -16.78 -19.43 6.75
CA PRO A 158 -16.83 -20.77 7.34
C PRO A 158 -16.40 -21.86 6.36
N ALA A 159 -16.82 -21.76 5.10
CA ALA A 159 -16.50 -22.73 4.05
C ALA A 159 -15.12 -22.48 3.38
N ARG A 160 -14.43 -21.38 3.72
CA ARG A 160 -13.18 -20.93 3.08
C ARG A 160 -13.26 -20.89 1.55
N LYS A 161 -14.44 -20.58 1.02
CA LYS A 161 -14.76 -20.75 -0.39
C LYS A 161 -14.96 -19.39 -1.05
N PHE A 162 -14.36 -19.25 -2.22
CA PHE A 162 -14.56 -18.08 -3.06
C PHE A 162 -16.01 -18.05 -3.58
N ILE A 163 -16.67 -16.90 -3.47
CA ILE A 163 -18.04 -16.71 -3.95
C ILE A 163 -18.01 -16.11 -5.35
N THR A 164 -17.46 -14.91 -5.49
CA THR A 164 -17.50 -14.16 -6.73
C THR A 164 -16.47 -13.02 -6.75
N LYS A 165 -16.21 -12.49 -7.94
CA LYS A 165 -15.41 -11.30 -8.16
C LYS A 165 -16.18 -10.33 -9.04
N MET A 166 -16.14 -9.07 -8.67
CA MET A 166 -16.81 -7.99 -9.37
C MET A 166 -15.94 -6.73 -9.33
N VAL A 167 -16.40 -5.69 -10.03
CA VAL A 167 -15.70 -4.42 -10.14
C VAL A 167 -16.62 -3.30 -9.69
N ALA A 168 -16.23 -2.61 -8.62
CA ALA A 168 -16.88 -1.41 -8.09
C ALA A 168 -15.87 -0.26 -8.14
N GLN A 169 -15.75 0.35 -9.31
CA GLN A 169 -14.87 1.51 -9.54
C GLN A 169 -15.27 2.70 -8.67
N ASP A 170 -14.29 3.56 -8.39
CA ASP A 170 -14.48 4.85 -7.73
C ASP A 170 -15.20 4.79 -6.36
N THR A 171 -15.18 3.61 -5.73
CA THR A 171 -15.81 3.42 -4.42
C THR A 171 -14.97 4.11 -3.36
N THR A 172 -15.59 5.05 -2.65
CA THR A 172 -14.99 5.75 -1.50
C THR A 172 -15.57 5.26 -0.18
N LEU A 173 -16.82 4.77 -0.21
CA LEU A 173 -17.55 4.27 0.94
C LEU A 173 -18.15 2.90 0.61
N LEU A 174 -17.96 1.92 1.50
CA LEU A 174 -18.62 0.62 1.43
C LEU A 174 -19.26 0.30 2.78
N SER A 175 -20.51 -0.14 2.75
CA SER A 175 -21.24 -0.55 3.95
C SER A 175 -22.14 -1.74 3.69
N TRP A 176 -22.10 -2.73 4.57
CA TRP A 176 -22.98 -3.88 4.50
C TRP A 176 -24.37 -3.56 5.01
N SER A 177 -25.38 -4.12 4.36
CA SER A 177 -26.75 -4.12 4.87
C SER A 177 -26.82 -4.85 6.23
N PRO A 178 -27.72 -4.46 7.14
CA PRO A 178 -27.89 -5.10 8.45
C PRO A 178 -28.24 -6.60 8.39
N GLU A 179 -28.91 -7.03 7.33
CA GLU A 179 -29.25 -8.43 7.03
C GLU A 179 -28.07 -9.25 6.48
N GLY A 180 -27.01 -8.58 6.03
CA GLY A 180 -25.76 -9.22 5.61
C GLY A 180 -25.79 -9.94 4.27
N THR A 181 -26.84 -9.77 3.45
CA THR A 181 -26.92 -10.29 2.08
C THR A 181 -26.57 -9.23 1.02
N HIS A 182 -26.92 -7.98 1.30
CA HIS A 182 -26.61 -6.86 0.41
C HIS A 182 -25.50 -5.98 0.96
N PHE A 183 -24.82 -5.27 0.08
CA PHE A 183 -23.90 -4.21 0.47
C PHE A 183 -24.02 -3.03 -0.48
N LEU A 184 -23.66 -1.87 0.02
CA LEU A 184 -23.70 -0.62 -0.71
C LEU A 184 -22.27 -0.16 -0.98
N THR A 185 -22.04 0.31 -2.19
CA THR A 185 -20.84 1.06 -2.57
C THR A 185 -21.25 2.45 -3.00
N ALA A 186 -20.58 3.48 -2.52
CA ALA A 186 -20.82 4.86 -2.92
C ALA A 186 -19.53 5.56 -3.33
N THR A 187 -19.71 6.51 -4.24
CA THR A 187 -18.71 7.50 -4.63
C THR A 187 -19.15 8.83 -4.02
N THR A 188 -18.38 9.30 -3.04
CA THR A 188 -18.73 10.45 -2.20
C THR A 188 -17.72 11.59 -2.31
N ALA A 189 -18.25 12.81 -2.27
CA ALA A 189 -17.51 14.05 -2.08
C ALA A 189 -17.05 14.18 -0.61
N PRO A 190 -15.95 14.91 -0.33
CA PRO A 190 -15.12 15.67 -1.26
C PRO A 190 -14.02 14.84 -1.94
N ARG A 191 -13.87 13.56 -1.58
CA ARG A 191 -12.76 12.72 -2.06
C ARG A 191 -12.79 12.53 -3.58
N LEU A 192 -13.97 12.20 -4.13
CA LEU A 192 -14.23 12.19 -5.56
C LEU A 192 -15.48 13.03 -5.82
N ARG A 193 -15.40 13.97 -6.77
CA ARG A 193 -16.52 14.85 -7.18
C ARG A 193 -17.13 14.49 -8.53
N ILE A 194 -16.60 13.46 -9.18
CA ILE A 194 -17.06 12.95 -10.47
C ILE A 194 -17.76 11.62 -10.20
N CYS A 195 -18.85 11.34 -10.92
CA CYS A 195 -19.62 10.09 -10.81
C CYS A 195 -20.13 9.80 -9.39
N ASN A 196 -20.47 10.84 -8.62
CA ASN A 196 -21.13 10.67 -7.32
C ASN A 196 -22.42 9.87 -7.46
N GLY A 197 -22.75 9.11 -6.43
CA GLY A 197 -23.89 8.20 -6.42
C GLY A 197 -23.61 6.96 -5.59
N PHE A 198 -24.58 6.06 -5.55
CA PHE A 198 -24.44 4.78 -4.86
C PHE A 198 -25.04 3.63 -5.63
N LYS A 199 -24.54 2.43 -5.33
CA LYS A 199 -24.95 1.16 -5.90
C LYS A 199 -25.23 0.17 -4.77
N VAL A 200 -26.30 -0.60 -4.89
CA VAL A 200 -26.64 -1.70 -4.00
C VAL A 200 -26.41 -3.00 -4.73
N TRP A 201 -25.63 -3.87 -4.10
CA TRP A 201 -25.20 -5.13 -4.63
C TRP A 201 -25.68 -6.27 -3.76
N HIS A 202 -25.95 -7.40 -4.38
CA HIS A 202 -26.06 -8.68 -3.68
C HIS A 202 -24.67 -9.31 -3.52
N TYR A 203 -24.44 -10.10 -2.47
CA TYR A 203 -23.15 -10.77 -2.24
C TYR A 203 -22.70 -11.70 -3.38
N SER A 204 -23.63 -12.14 -4.25
CA SER A 204 -23.29 -12.91 -5.46
C SER A 204 -22.59 -12.07 -6.54
N GLY A 205 -22.47 -10.76 -6.35
CA GLY A 205 -21.90 -9.81 -7.29
C GLY A 205 -22.93 -9.16 -8.22
N ALA A 206 -24.23 -9.46 -8.04
CA ALA A 206 -25.30 -8.86 -8.84
C ALA A 206 -25.54 -7.42 -8.41
N LEU A 207 -25.57 -6.49 -9.36
CA LEU A 207 -26.01 -5.12 -9.13
C LEU A 207 -27.54 -5.10 -9.07
N LEU A 208 -28.12 -4.66 -7.96
CA LEU A 208 -29.59 -4.62 -7.80
C LEU A 208 -30.16 -3.23 -8.01
N TYR A 209 -29.40 -2.21 -7.60
CA TYR A 209 -29.84 -0.84 -7.69
C TYR A 209 -28.66 0.09 -7.92
N GLU A 210 -28.84 1.09 -8.76
CA GLU A 210 -27.87 2.15 -9.01
C GLU A 210 -28.60 3.48 -9.02
N ARG A 211 -28.10 4.42 -8.24
CA ARG A 211 -28.58 5.81 -8.23
C ARG A 211 -27.42 6.75 -8.50
N PRO A 212 -27.25 7.21 -9.75
CA PRO A 212 -26.30 8.26 -10.05
C PRO A 212 -26.79 9.59 -9.45
N TRP A 213 -25.84 10.42 -9.01
CA TRP A 213 -26.09 11.80 -8.60
C TRP A 213 -25.78 12.75 -9.76
N ASN A 214 -26.52 13.86 -9.82
CA ASN A 214 -26.31 14.87 -10.86
C ASN A 214 -24.93 15.52 -10.71
N LYS A 215 -24.32 15.97 -11.81
CA LYS A 215 -22.98 16.61 -11.79
C LYS A 215 -22.89 17.88 -10.94
N GLN A 216 -24.04 18.47 -10.59
CA GLN A 216 -24.15 19.69 -9.79
C GLN A 216 -24.44 19.40 -8.31
N GLU A 217 -24.67 18.13 -7.96
CA GLU A 217 -25.01 17.70 -6.61
C GLU A 217 -23.86 16.86 -6.04
N GLU A 218 -23.54 17.08 -4.77
CA GLU A 218 -22.50 16.35 -4.07
C GLU A 218 -23.13 15.30 -3.13
N LEU A 219 -22.68 14.05 -3.25
CA LEU A 219 -23.07 13.00 -2.33
C LEU A 219 -22.04 12.93 -1.20
N TRP A 220 -22.45 13.26 0.02
CA TRP A 220 -21.53 13.29 1.17
C TRP A 220 -21.47 11.95 1.89
N GLU A 221 -22.62 11.34 2.13
CA GLU A 221 -22.74 10.10 2.90
C GLU A 221 -23.96 9.30 2.48
N VAL A 222 -23.86 7.97 2.61
CA VAL A 222 -25.00 7.04 2.51
C VAL A 222 -24.86 5.99 3.59
N LEU A 223 -25.92 5.77 4.36
CA LEU A 223 -25.93 4.81 5.45
C LEU A 223 -27.15 3.91 5.35
N TRP A 224 -26.97 2.66 5.75
CA TRP A 224 -28.08 1.77 6.05
C TRP A 224 -28.76 2.21 7.34
N GLN A 225 -30.08 2.02 7.42
CA GLN A 225 -30.80 2.14 8.68
C GLN A 225 -30.21 1.14 9.69
N ARG A 226 -29.97 1.61 10.93
CA ARG A 226 -29.38 0.78 11.98
C ARG A 226 -30.44 -0.07 12.66
N PHE A 227 -30.08 -1.31 12.98
CA PHE A 227 -30.92 -2.24 13.73
C PHE A 227 -30.14 -2.79 14.92
N PRO A 228 -30.85 -3.22 16.00
CA PRO A 228 -30.22 -3.96 17.09
C PRO A 228 -29.56 -5.25 16.60
N ASP A 229 -28.54 -5.69 17.33
CA ASP A 229 -27.89 -6.97 17.08
C ASP A 229 -28.91 -8.12 17.15
N GLY A 230 -28.90 -9.00 16.14
CA GLY A 230 -29.80 -10.14 16.07
C GLY A 230 -31.19 -9.85 15.50
N ALA A 231 -31.47 -8.62 15.03
CA ALA A 231 -32.73 -8.29 14.35
C ALA A 231 -32.97 -9.14 13.08
N PHE A 232 -31.89 -9.53 12.40
CA PHE A 232 -31.94 -10.36 11.20
C PHE A 232 -31.32 -11.73 11.44
N LYS A 233 -31.90 -12.76 10.82
CA LYS A 233 -31.38 -14.12 10.87
C LYS A 233 -30.35 -14.34 9.77
N LEU A 234 -29.30 -15.08 10.10
CA LEU A 234 -28.30 -15.52 9.14
C LEU A 234 -28.97 -16.28 7.99
N GLN A 235 -28.78 -15.78 6.77
CA GLN A 235 -29.21 -16.45 5.55
C GLN A 235 -28.09 -17.39 5.05
N PRO A 236 -28.43 -18.59 4.54
CA PRO A 236 -27.44 -19.48 3.95
C PRO A 236 -26.84 -18.86 2.68
N VAL A 237 -25.54 -19.06 2.48
CA VAL A 237 -24.84 -18.57 1.28
C VAL A 237 -25.23 -19.45 0.09
N SER A 238 -25.79 -18.83 -0.94
CA SER A 238 -26.09 -19.45 -2.22
C SER A 238 -25.02 -19.07 -3.24
N TYR A 239 -24.53 -20.06 -3.96
CA TYR A 239 -23.57 -19.86 -5.06
C TYR A 239 -24.24 -19.65 -6.41
N LYS A 240 -25.58 -19.62 -6.44
CA LYS A 240 -26.33 -19.38 -7.67
C LYS A 240 -26.24 -17.90 -8.04
N PRO A 241 -25.96 -17.56 -9.31
CA PRO A 241 -25.98 -16.17 -9.75
C PRO A 241 -27.39 -15.61 -9.59
N VAL A 242 -27.47 -14.43 -8.99
CA VAL A 242 -28.71 -13.64 -8.92
C VAL A 242 -28.73 -12.71 -10.13
N GLU A 243 -29.89 -12.53 -10.74
CA GLU A 243 -30.05 -11.58 -11.84
C GLU A 243 -29.96 -10.15 -11.32
N GLY A 244 -29.22 -9.31 -12.04
CA GLY A 244 -28.99 -7.91 -11.69
C GLY A 244 -29.16 -6.98 -12.88
N ILE A 245 -29.14 -5.68 -12.62
CA ILE A 245 -29.19 -4.63 -13.63
C ILE A 245 -27.80 -4.37 -14.23
N ALA A 246 -27.76 -3.85 -15.45
CA ALA A 246 -26.54 -3.33 -16.05
C ALA A 246 -26.21 -1.94 -15.49
N SER A 247 -24.93 -1.68 -15.21
CA SER A 247 -24.45 -0.37 -14.76
C SER A 247 -24.60 0.67 -15.88
N SER A 248 -25.19 1.81 -15.55
CA SER A 248 -25.39 2.96 -16.44
C SER A 248 -24.15 3.86 -16.53
N GLN A 249 -23.18 3.72 -15.63
CA GLN A 249 -21.95 4.52 -15.67
C GLN A 249 -21.10 4.25 -16.92
N PRO A 250 -20.54 5.31 -17.55
CA PRO A 250 -19.70 5.16 -18.73
C PRO A 250 -18.41 4.41 -18.37
N ALA A 251 -18.20 3.24 -19.00
CA ALA A 251 -16.94 2.54 -18.88
C ALA A 251 -15.82 3.35 -19.54
N ALA A 252 -14.69 3.56 -18.83
CA ALA A 252 -13.51 4.16 -19.41
C ALA A 252 -13.07 3.37 -20.66
N SER A 253 -12.76 4.06 -21.77
CA SER A 253 -12.33 3.40 -22.99
C SER A 253 -11.04 2.62 -22.72
N LYS A 254 -10.99 1.35 -23.15
CA LYS A 254 -9.78 0.51 -23.06
C LYS A 254 -8.71 0.91 -24.10
N GLU A 255 -8.96 1.97 -24.87
CA GLU A 255 -8.02 2.43 -25.88
C GLU A 255 -6.82 3.11 -25.22
N ALA A 256 -5.62 2.60 -25.51
CA ALA A 256 -4.39 3.26 -25.11
C ALA A 256 -4.40 4.71 -25.62
N TYR A 257 -4.13 5.67 -24.72
CA TYR A 257 -4.15 7.09 -25.03
C TYR A 257 -3.31 7.38 -26.27
N ARG A 258 -3.97 7.83 -27.35
CA ARG A 258 -3.30 8.28 -28.56
C ARG A 258 -3.15 9.80 -28.49
N PRO A 259 -1.91 10.34 -28.49
CA PRO A 259 -1.72 11.77 -28.49
C PRO A 259 -2.40 12.40 -29.73
N PRO A 260 -2.91 13.64 -29.62
CA PRO A 260 -3.68 14.28 -30.69
C PRO A 260 -3.03 14.22 -32.07
N THR A 261 -1.70 14.30 -32.12
CA THR A 261 -0.87 14.29 -33.34
C THR A 261 -0.74 12.92 -34.01
N ALA A 262 -1.19 11.83 -33.35
CA ALA A 262 -1.06 10.45 -33.82
C ALA A 262 -2.40 9.76 -34.13
N ARG A 263 -3.53 10.49 -34.09
CA ARG A 263 -4.81 9.97 -34.59
C ARG A 263 -4.76 9.76 -36.10
N GLY A 264 -5.25 8.61 -36.57
CA GLY A 264 -5.38 8.31 -38.00
C GLY A 264 -4.14 7.74 -38.70
N LYS A 265 -3.00 7.59 -38.02
CA LYS A 265 -1.80 6.94 -38.59
C LYS A 265 -1.74 5.47 -38.17
N PRO A 266 -1.47 4.52 -39.10
CA PRO A 266 -1.28 3.12 -38.75
C PRO A 266 -0.04 2.95 -37.87
N VAL A 267 -0.17 2.15 -36.80
CA VAL A 267 0.90 1.91 -35.82
C VAL A 267 1.67 0.65 -36.22
N THR A 268 2.92 0.80 -36.64
CA THR A 268 3.91 -0.29 -36.79
C THR A 268 4.90 -0.26 -35.64
N PHE A 269 4.41 -0.25 -34.40
CA PHE A 269 5.26 -0.41 -33.23
C PHE A 269 4.72 -1.52 -32.35
N LYS A 270 5.40 -2.68 -32.39
CA LYS A 270 5.26 -3.73 -31.37
C LYS A 270 6.26 -3.38 -30.28
N LEU A 271 5.76 -2.98 -29.12
CA LEU A 271 6.57 -3.00 -27.89
C LEU A 271 6.89 -4.48 -27.64
N ASN A 272 8.16 -4.82 -27.37
CA ASN A 272 8.55 -6.19 -27.05
C ASN A 272 7.81 -6.65 -25.79
N ASP A 273 6.64 -7.27 -25.99
CA ASP A 273 6.13 -8.26 -25.06
C ASP A 273 7.14 -9.42 -25.05
N GLU A 274 7.44 -9.89 -23.85
CA GLU A 274 8.46 -10.89 -23.56
C GLU A 274 8.21 -12.20 -24.34
N GLU A 275 8.73 -12.31 -25.56
CA GLU A 275 9.05 -13.61 -26.14
C GLU A 275 10.40 -14.09 -25.60
N PRO A 276 10.51 -15.34 -25.12
CA PRO A 276 11.78 -15.91 -24.75
C PRO A 276 12.67 -15.98 -26.00
N VAL A 277 13.84 -15.33 -25.94
CA VAL A 277 14.83 -15.31 -27.00
C VAL A 277 15.17 -16.75 -27.42
N PRO A 278 15.08 -17.12 -28.71
CA PRO A 278 15.53 -18.42 -29.18
C PRO A 278 17.03 -18.58 -28.88
N ALA A 279 17.42 -19.72 -28.31
CA ALA A 279 18.81 -20.05 -28.05
C ALA A 279 19.57 -20.12 -29.39
N GLY A 280 20.35 -19.09 -29.71
CA GLY A 280 21.22 -19.09 -30.90
C GLY A 280 21.56 -17.74 -31.54
N ALA A 281 20.91 -16.62 -31.16
CA ALA A 281 21.22 -15.33 -31.77
C ALA A 281 22.50 -14.69 -31.19
N GLN A 282 23.49 -14.43 -32.05
CA GLN A 282 24.73 -13.71 -31.68
C GLN A 282 24.40 -12.26 -31.26
N LEU A 283 24.56 -12.00 -29.96
CA LEU A 283 24.42 -10.66 -29.38
C LEU A 283 25.48 -9.71 -29.93
N SER A 284 25.08 -8.46 -30.21
CA SER A 284 26.02 -7.41 -30.64
C SER A 284 27.09 -7.14 -29.57
N LYS A 285 28.30 -6.73 -29.99
CA LYS A 285 29.44 -6.45 -29.09
C LYS A 285 29.09 -5.47 -27.95
N SER A 286 28.15 -4.55 -28.21
CA SER A 286 27.63 -3.58 -27.23
C SER A 286 26.77 -4.24 -26.15
N ALA A 287 25.92 -5.20 -26.52
CA ALA A 287 25.06 -5.95 -25.61
C ALA A 287 25.87 -6.89 -24.70
N LEU A 288 26.92 -7.52 -25.24
CA LEU A 288 27.87 -8.33 -24.46
C LEU A 288 28.61 -7.51 -23.40
N LYS A 289 29.04 -6.29 -23.72
CA LYS A 289 29.67 -5.38 -22.75
C LYS A 289 28.71 -4.98 -21.62
N MET A 290 27.45 -4.69 -21.93
CA MET A 290 26.44 -4.35 -20.92
C MET A 290 26.08 -5.53 -20.02
N LYS A 291 25.96 -6.73 -20.58
CA LYS A 291 25.73 -7.97 -19.81
C LYS A 291 26.89 -8.26 -18.86
N LYS A 292 28.13 -8.21 -19.35
CA LYS A 292 29.34 -8.42 -18.53
C LYS A 292 29.48 -7.37 -17.42
N LYS A 293 29.10 -6.11 -17.68
CA LYS A 293 29.06 -5.04 -16.66
C LYS A 293 27.98 -5.28 -15.59
N ARG A 294 26.82 -5.80 -15.99
CA ARG A 294 25.70 -6.12 -15.07
C ARG A 294 26.01 -7.34 -14.21
N GLU A 295 26.65 -8.36 -14.77
CA GLU A 295 27.11 -9.55 -14.05
C GLU A 295 28.25 -9.22 -13.08
N ALA A 296 29.24 -8.42 -13.49
CA ALA A 296 30.30 -7.94 -12.60
C ALA A 296 29.76 -7.12 -11.42
N LYS A 297 28.74 -6.27 -11.66
CA LYS A 297 28.08 -5.51 -10.59
C LYS A 297 27.27 -6.40 -9.64
N LYS A 298 26.70 -7.50 -10.14
CA LYS A 298 25.97 -8.49 -9.33
C LYS A 298 26.93 -9.35 -8.49
N ALA A 299 28.07 -9.74 -9.06
CA ALA A 299 29.14 -10.46 -8.35
C ALA A 299 29.79 -9.60 -7.26
N ALA A 300 30.09 -8.34 -7.53
CA ALA A 300 30.62 -7.40 -6.53
C ALA A 300 29.65 -7.17 -5.37
N LYS A 301 28.33 -7.20 -5.63
CA LYS A 301 27.30 -7.05 -4.59
C LYS A 301 27.11 -8.33 -3.77
N ALA A 302 27.38 -9.51 -4.36
CA ALA A 302 27.38 -10.78 -3.64
C ALA A 302 28.63 -10.90 -2.73
N GLN A 303 29.81 -10.53 -3.23
CA GLN A 303 31.05 -10.53 -2.43
C GLN A 303 31.02 -9.49 -1.30
N ALA A 304 30.38 -8.33 -1.50
CA ALA A 304 30.18 -7.35 -0.42
C ALA A 304 29.24 -7.84 0.70
N ASN A 305 28.37 -8.82 0.41
CA ASN A 305 27.50 -9.43 1.42
C ASN A 305 28.15 -10.61 2.17
N GLU A 306 29.20 -11.22 1.63
CA GLU A 306 29.93 -12.31 2.31
C GLU A 306 31.02 -11.79 3.27
N VAL A 307 31.53 -10.57 3.09
CA VAL A 307 32.58 -9.98 3.95
C VAL A 307 32.00 -9.27 5.20
N ALA A 308 30.68 -9.19 5.35
CA ALA A 308 30.04 -8.51 6.48
C ALA A 308 29.85 -9.39 7.74
N ASN A 309 30.33 -10.64 7.74
CA ASN A 309 30.06 -11.59 8.83
C ASN A 309 31.27 -12.05 9.66
N ASP A 310 32.45 -11.45 9.52
CA ASP A 310 33.55 -11.67 10.47
C ASP A 310 34.22 -10.35 10.84
N GLY A 311 34.14 -10.00 12.13
CA GLY A 311 34.75 -8.80 12.68
C GLY A 311 36.19 -9.05 13.14
N ALA A 312 37.13 -8.23 12.67
CA ALA A 312 38.32 -7.79 13.40
C ALA A 312 39.03 -6.65 12.66
N ALA A 313 39.52 -5.67 13.41
CA ALA A 313 40.14 -4.44 12.94
C ALA A 313 41.50 -4.63 12.27
N SER A 314 41.79 -3.89 11.20
CA SER A 314 43.09 -3.27 10.94
C SER A 314 42.99 -2.19 9.86
N ALA A 315 43.76 -1.11 10.03
CA ALA A 315 43.77 0.08 9.20
C ALA A 315 44.70 -0.09 7.98
N SER A 316 44.30 0.46 6.82
CA SER A 316 45.15 0.71 5.63
C SER A 316 44.43 1.66 4.63
N PRO A 317 45.16 2.41 3.79
CA PRO A 317 44.76 3.74 3.28
C PRO A 317 43.88 3.72 2.02
N PRO A 318 43.22 4.84 1.66
CA PRO A 318 42.29 4.87 0.53
C PRO A 318 43.02 4.94 -0.84
N PRO A 319 42.48 4.28 -1.90
CA PRO A 319 43.02 4.36 -3.26
C PRO A 319 42.67 5.69 -3.95
N PRO A 320 43.40 6.06 -5.02
CA PRO A 320 43.43 7.41 -5.57
C PRO A 320 42.14 7.79 -6.32
N LYS A 321 41.75 9.07 -6.19
CA LYS A 321 40.62 9.67 -6.90
C LYS A 321 40.96 9.84 -8.40
N PRO A 322 40.04 9.52 -9.33
CA PRO A 322 40.21 9.88 -10.73
C PRO A 322 40.12 11.41 -10.90
N GLN A 323 41.08 11.94 -11.65
CA GLN A 323 41.24 13.35 -11.99
C GLN A 323 40.00 13.86 -12.74
N THR A 324 39.36 14.90 -12.22
CA THR A 324 38.43 15.74 -12.99
C THR A 324 39.11 17.07 -13.26
N ASN A 325 39.23 17.37 -14.55
CA ASN A 325 39.77 18.61 -15.10
C ASN A 325 39.21 19.86 -14.41
N GLY A 326 40.11 20.82 -14.26
CA GLY A 326 39.98 21.99 -13.41
C GLY A 326 38.75 22.85 -13.69
N LEU A 327 38.17 23.33 -12.60
CA LEU A 327 37.76 24.72 -12.39
C LEU A 327 37.44 24.85 -10.89
N LYS A 328 38.47 25.14 -10.09
CA LYS A 328 38.31 25.58 -8.69
C LYS A 328 39.25 26.74 -8.46
N THR A 329 38.77 27.94 -8.72
CA THR A 329 39.34 29.15 -8.12
C THR A 329 38.22 30.19 -7.99
N HIS A 330 38.16 30.80 -6.81
CA HIS A 330 37.30 31.90 -6.38
C HIS A 330 35.82 31.62 -6.11
N LEU A 331 35.53 31.16 -4.88
CA LEU A 331 34.28 31.43 -4.19
C LEU A 331 34.62 31.84 -2.75
N GLY A 332 34.40 33.11 -2.44
CA GLY A 332 34.55 33.68 -1.10
C GLY A 332 33.63 33.00 -0.08
N GLU A 333 34.11 32.95 1.16
CA GLU A 333 33.48 32.32 2.30
C GLU A 333 32.10 32.91 2.61
N PHE A 334 31.12 32.03 2.71
CA PHE A 334 29.92 32.24 3.52
C PHE A 334 29.79 31.01 4.41
N THR A 335 30.06 31.19 5.70
CA THR A 335 29.96 30.13 6.70
C THR A 335 28.50 29.93 7.09
N SER A 336 27.97 28.73 6.83
CA SER A 336 26.71 28.25 7.37
C SER A 336 26.94 26.80 7.77
N ASP A 337 26.69 26.46 9.04
CA ASP A 337 27.06 25.19 9.68
C ASP A 337 26.26 23.95 9.22
N ASP A 338 25.49 24.06 8.13
CA ASP A 338 24.65 22.98 7.62
C ASP A 338 25.19 22.44 6.27
N PRO A 339 25.83 21.25 6.27
CA PRO A 339 26.44 20.66 5.07
C PRO A 339 25.40 20.32 3.97
N VAL A 340 24.12 20.16 4.31
CA VAL A 340 23.05 19.92 3.34
C VAL A 340 22.72 21.22 2.59
N LYS A 341 22.72 22.36 3.29
CA LYS A 341 22.50 23.68 2.68
C LYS A 341 23.65 24.08 1.77
N MET A 342 24.91 23.82 2.15
CA MET A 342 26.05 24.07 1.26
C MET A 342 25.95 23.30 -0.07
N LYS A 343 25.56 22.02 -0.01
CA LYS A 343 25.39 21.21 -1.22
C LYS A 343 24.25 21.69 -2.11
N LYS A 344 23.14 22.16 -1.52
CA LYS A 344 22.03 22.79 -2.26
C LYS A 344 22.45 24.11 -2.90
N MET A 345 23.16 24.98 -2.16
CA MET A 345 23.67 26.24 -2.71
C MET A 345 24.66 26.02 -3.84
N GLY A 346 25.56 25.04 -3.72
CA GLY A 346 26.49 24.67 -4.80
C GLY A 346 25.74 24.22 -6.06
N ARG A 347 24.72 23.37 -5.93
CA ARG A 347 23.87 22.96 -7.06
C ARG A 347 23.11 24.12 -7.68
N LEU A 348 22.62 25.06 -6.88
CA LEU A 348 21.93 26.25 -7.38
C LEU A 348 22.88 27.14 -8.19
N LYS A 349 24.09 27.39 -7.69
CA LYS A 349 25.11 28.18 -8.39
C LYS A 349 25.52 27.55 -9.72
N SER A 350 25.72 26.22 -9.75
CA SER A 350 26.01 25.52 -11.01
C SER A 350 24.88 25.66 -12.03
N LYS A 351 23.62 25.57 -11.61
CA LYS A 351 22.47 25.77 -12.50
C LYS A 351 22.36 27.21 -13.01
N LEU A 352 22.66 28.20 -12.18
CA LEU A 352 22.66 29.61 -12.59
C LEU A 352 23.73 29.90 -13.65
N MET A 353 24.94 29.35 -13.49
CA MET A 353 26.00 29.47 -14.51
C MET A 353 25.62 28.79 -15.82
N GLU A 354 24.95 27.63 -15.76
CA GLU A 354 24.50 26.93 -16.96
C GLU A 354 23.43 27.72 -17.71
N ILE A 355 22.51 28.37 -16.99
CA ILE A 355 21.51 29.27 -17.56
C ILE A 355 22.17 30.50 -18.21
N GLU A 356 23.17 31.11 -17.58
CA GLU A 356 23.91 32.23 -18.18
C GLU A 356 24.63 31.81 -19.47
N ARG A 357 25.26 30.64 -19.47
CA ARG A 357 25.91 30.09 -20.66
C ARG A 357 24.91 29.83 -21.80
N LEU A 358 23.73 29.32 -21.48
CA LEU A 358 22.66 29.12 -22.48
C LEU A 358 22.15 30.45 -23.04
N LYS A 359 22.02 31.48 -22.20
CA LYS A 359 21.65 32.84 -22.65
C LYS A 359 22.70 33.46 -23.56
N GLU A 360 23.98 33.27 -23.29
CA GLU A 360 25.05 33.72 -24.19
C GLU A 360 25.04 32.97 -25.53
N GLN A 361 24.81 31.65 -25.51
CA GLN A 361 24.68 30.85 -26.74
C GLN A 361 23.46 31.27 -27.57
N GLN A 362 22.35 31.61 -26.92
CA GLN A 362 21.16 32.14 -27.57
C GLN A 362 21.42 33.53 -28.18
N LYS A 363 22.12 34.43 -27.47
CA LYS A 363 22.55 35.74 -28.00
C LYS A 363 23.54 35.62 -29.16
N ALA A 364 24.37 34.58 -29.18
CA ALA A 364 25.28 34.27 -30.27
C ALA A 364 24.58 33.59 -31.47
N GLY A 365 23.24 33.49 -31.48
CA GLY A 365 22.46 33.00 -32.61
C GLY A 365 22.40 31.48 -32.75
N LYS A 366 22.82 30.71 -31.73
CA LYS A 366 22.69 29.24 -31.76
C LYS A 366 21.26 28.82 -31.41
N GLN A 367 20.68 27.95 -32.22
CA GLN A 367 19.36 27.35 -31.97
C GLN A 367 19.47 26.33 -30.82
N LEU A 368 18.77 26.58 -29.72
CA LEU A 368 18.72 25.67 -28.55
C LEU A 368 17.61 24.63 -28.76
N GLU A 369 17.84 23.38 -28.35
CA GLU A 369 16.81 22.34 -28.39
C GLU A 369 15.72 22.58 -27.32
N ILE A 370 14.48 22.17 -27.61
CA ILE A 370 13.30 22.41 -26.76
C ILE A 370 13.43 21.83 -25.34
N ASN A 371 14.36 20.90 -25.12
CA ASN A 371 14.58 20.22 -23.85
C ASN A 371 15.85 20.68 -23.08
N GLN A 372 16.48 21.79 -23.47
CA GLN A 372 17.71 22.34 -22.85
C GLN A 372 17.44 23.48 -21.87
#